data_AF-A0A7J8JLB4-F1
#
_entry.id   AF-A0A7J8JLB4-F1
#
_cell.length_a   1.000
_cell.length_b   1.000
_cell.length_c   1.000
_cell.angle_alpha   90.00
_cell.angle_beta   90.00
_cell.angle_gamma   90.00
#
_symmetry.space_group_name_H-M   'P 1'
#
loop_
_entity.id
_entity.type
_entity.pdbx_description
1 polymer ?
#
loop_
_entity_poly.entity_id
_entity_poly.type
_entity_poly.pdbx_seq_one_letter_code
_entity_poly.pdbx_strand_id
1 'polypeptide(L)'
;MEVYDKKIAEEEAKAKEEEGVPDEEGWVKVTRRSRRPVLPRTEAASLRVLEREKRKRARKELLNFYAWQHRETKMEHLAQLRKKFEEDKQRIELMRAQRRFRPY
;
A
#
# COMPACT_ATOMS: atom_id res chain seq x y z
N MET A 1 -19.94 27.55 26.93
CA MET A 1 -19.04 26.47 26.47
C MET A 1 -19.27 25.21 27.30
N GLU A 2 -19.18 25.31 28.63
CA GLU A 2 -19.32 24.19 29.57
C GLU A 2 -20.62 23.36 29.47
N VAL A 3 -21.76 23.99 29.18
CA VAL A 3 -23.06 23.28 29.07
C VAL A 3 -23.11 22.37 27.84
N TYR A 4 -22.45 22.78 26.75
CA TYR A 4 -22.37 21.98 25.52
C TYR A 4 -21.43 20.79 25.71
N ASP A 5 -20.28 21.02 26.36
CA ASP A 5 -19.31 19.97 26.66
C ASP A 5 -19.90 18.89 27.58
N LYS A 6 -20.74 19.28 28.55
CA LYS A 6 -21.48 18.35 29.41
C LYS A 6 -22.48 17.49 28.62
N LYS A 7 -23.25 18.08 27.71
CA LYS A 7 -24.20 17.33 26.85
C LYS A 7 -23.48 16.31 25.97
N ILE A 8 -22.34 16.69 25.38
CA ILE A 8 -21.51 15.79 24.57
C ILE A 8 -21.00 14.62 25.40
N ALA A 9 -20.54 14.88 26.64
CA ALA A 9 -20.03 13.83 27.53
C ALA A 9 -21.12 12.84 27.95
N GLU A 10 -22.34 13.30 28.22
CA GLU A 10 -23.50 12.45 28.55
C GLU A 10 -23.93 11.59 27.36
N GLU A 11 -24.00 12.17 26.16
CA GLU A 11 -24.29 11.43 24.93
C GLU A 11 -23.20 10.38 24.63
N GLU A 12 -21.94 10.72 24.86
CA GLU A 12 -20.84 9.76 24.74
C GLU A 12 -20.91 8.63 25.75
N ALA A 13 -21.31 8.90 26.99
CA ALA A 13 -21.46 7.88 28.03
C ALA A 13 -22.57 6.88 27.66
N LYS A 14 -23.73 7.38 27.24
CA LYS A 14 -24.85 6.55 26.74
C LYS A 14 -24.44 5.72 25.53
N ALA A 15 -23.73 6.33 24.57
CA ALA A 15 -23.22 5.63 23.40
C ALA A 15 -22.17 4.55 23.73
N LYS A 16 -21.50 4.62 24.89
CA LYS A 16 -20.56 3.61 25.40
C LYS A 16 -21.30 2.41 25.99
N GLU A 17 -22.38 2.68 26.71
CA GLU A 17 -23.22 1.66 27.35
C GLU A 17 -24.04 0.89 26.32
N GLU A 18 -24.52 1.56 25.27
CA GLU A 18 -25.23 0.94 24.14
C GLU A 18 -24.29 0.24 23.13
N GLU A 19 -22.97 0.45 23.22
CA GLU A 19 -22.01 -0.12 22.27
C GLU A 19 -21.79 -1.62 22.54
N GLY A 20 -22.39 -2.46 21.68
CA GLY A 20 -22.18 -3.91 21.71
C GLY A 20 -23.18 -4.68 22.57
N VAL A 21 -24.22 -4.02 23.08
CA VAL A 21 -25.41 -4.67 23.64
C VAL A 21 -26.35 -4.98 22.47
N PRO A 22 -26.66 -6.26 22.19
CA PRO A 22 -27.68 -6.62 21.21
C PRO A 22 -29.07 -6.28 21.75
N ASP A 23 -29.91 -5.70 20.91
CA ASP A 23 -31.33 -5.47 21.21
C ASP A 23 -32.09 -6.81 21.30
N GLU A 24 -33.37 -6.78 21.70
CA GLU A 24 -34.23 -7.97 21.83
C GLU A 24 -34.36 -8.79 20.52
N GLU A 25 -34.13 -8.15 19.37
CA GLU A 25 -34.10 -8.76 18.03
C GLU A 25 -32.67 -9.07 17.53
N GLY A 26 -31.65 -8.95 18.40
CA GLY A 26 -30.26 -9.32 18.12
C GLY A 26 -29.48 -8.32 17.28
N TRP A 27 -30.04 -7.14 17.01
CA TRP A 27 -29.34 -6.07 16.28
C TRP A 27 -28.35 -5.34 17.18
N VAL A 28 -27.20 -4.98 16.62
CA VAL A 28 -26.18 -4.18 17.30
C VAL A 28 -26.15 -2.79 16.70
N LYS A 29 -26.47 -1.77 17.50
CA LYS A 29 -26.47 -0.37 17.09
C LYS A 29 -25.03 0.14 16.88
N VAL A 30 -24.75 0.68 15.69
CA VAL A 30 -23.45 1.29 15.38
C VAL A 30 -23.41 2.70 15.98
N THR A 31 -22.61 2.90 17.04
CA THR A 31 -22.44 4.22 17.65
C THR A 31 -21.32 5.00 16.97
N ARG A 32 -21.42 6.34 16.95
CA ARG A 32 -20.44 7.25 16.31
C ARG A 32 -19.08 7.26 17.03
N ARG A 33 -18.92 6.51 18.12
CA ARG A 33 -17.70 6.51 18.93
C ARG A 33 -16.57 5.78 18.20
N SER A 34 -15.66 6.57 17.61
CA SER A 34 -14.41 6.05 17.08
C SER A 34 -13.47 5.67 18.23
N ARG A 35 -13.19 4.38 18.45
CA ARG A 35 -12.10 3.93 19.33
C ARG A 35 -10.71 4.29 18.80
N ARG A 36 -10.61 4.72 17.54
CA ARG A 36 -9.34 5.11 16.92
C ARG A 36 -9.03 6.57 17.26
N PRO A 37 -7.82 6.87 17.75
CA PRO A 37 -7.42 8.26 17.98
C PRO A 37 -7.47 9.04 16.66
N VAL A 38 -7.81 10.32 16.76
CA VAL A 38 -7.76 11.24 15.62
C VAL A 38 -6.33 11.23 15.08
N LEU A 39 -6.19 11.11 13.76
CA LEU A 39 -4.88 11.11 13.13
C LEU A 39 -4.14 12.41 13.49
N PRO A 40 -2.90 12.35 14.02
CA PRO A 40 -2.18 13.55 14.38
C PRO A 40 -1.94 14.40 13.13
N ARG A 41 -2.06 15.72 13.26
CA ARG A 41 -1.79 16.69 12.17
C ARG A 41 -0.29 16.89 11.96
N THR A 42 0.45 15.80 11.76
CA THR A 42 1.89 15.82 11.46
C THR A 42 2.12 15.53 9.98
N GLU A 43 3.20 16.07 9.43
CA GLU A 43 3.57 15.85 8.03
C GLU A 43 3.75 14.36 7.71
N ALA A 44 4.37 13.61 8.62
CA ALA A 44 4.56 12.16 8.48
C ALA A 44 3.22 11.39 8.41
N ALA A 45 2.19 11.82 9.15
CA ALA A 45 0.87 11.22 9.08
C ALA A 45 0.17 11.54 7.76
N SER A 46 0.29 12.79 7.28
CA SER A 46 -0.23 13.22 5.97
C SER A 46 0.41 12.44 4.82
N LEU A 47 1.74 12.24 4.85
CA LEU A 47 2.45 11.44 3.85
C LEU A 47 1.96 10.00 3.80
N ARG A 48 1.75 9.36 4.96
CA ARG A 48 1.21 7.99 5.03
C ARG A 48 -0.20 7.88 4.45
N VAL A 49 -1.04 8.91 4.64
CA VAL A 49 -2.37 8.96 4.03
C VAL A 49 -2.26 9.07 2.51
N LEU A 50 -1.41 9.99 2.02
CA LEU A 50 -1.16 10.17 0.59
C LEU A 50 -0.60 8.90 -0.08
N GLU A 51 0.33 8.21 0.56
CA GLU A 51 0.85 6.93 0.07
C GLU A 51 -0.25 5.86 -0.02
N ARG A 52 -1.11 5.79 1.01
CA ARG A 52 -2.23 4.84 1.02
C ARG A 52 -3.24 5.16 -0.08
N GLU A 53 -3.48 6.42 -0.36
CA GLU A 53 -4.31 6.85 -1.49
C GLU A 53 -3.68 6.51 -2.84
N LYS A 54 -2.37 6.78 -3.02
CA LYS A 54 -1.64 6.39 -4.23
C LYS A 54 -1.72 4.88 -4.47
N ARG A 55 -1.52 4.05 -3.44
CA ARG A 55 -1.68 2.59 -3.53
C ARG A 55 -3.11 2.18 -3.89
N LYS A 56 -4.13 2.85 -3.34
CA LYS A 56 -5.53 2.61 -3.70
C LYS A 56 -5.82 2.99 -5.16
N ARG A 57 -5.28 4.10 -5.65
CA ARG A 57 -5.39 4.51 -7.07
C ARG A 57 -4.69 3.51 -7.97
N ALA A 58 -3.45 3.15 -7.69
CA ALA A 58 -2.70 2.15 -8.46
C ALA A 58 -3.39 0.77 -8.52
N ARG A 59 -4.14 0.38 -7.48
CA ARG A 59 -4.96 -0.86 -7.49
C ARG A 59 -6.24 -0.74 -8.32
N LYS A 60 -6.80 0.47 -8.41
CA LYS A 60 -8.02 0.78 -9.18
C LYS A 60 -7.72 1.10 -10.64
N GLU A 61 -6.54 1.63 -10.90
CA GLU A 61 -5.98 1.79 -12.23
C GLU A 61 -5.85 0.38 -12.81
N LEU A 62 -6.63 0.13 -13.86
CA LEU A 62 -6.74 -1.15 -14.53
C LEU A 62 -5.52 -1.33 -15.45
N LEU A 63 -4.33 -1.33 -14.84
CA LEU A 63 -3.07 -1.48 -15.55
C LEU A 63 -3.04 -2.90 -16.13
N ASN A 64 -2.86 -3.00 -17.45
CA ASN A 64 -2.93 -4.26 -18.19
C ASN A 64 -4.31 -4.92 -18.19
N PHE A 65 -5.38 -4.13 -18.37
CA PHE A 65 -6.74 -4.68 -18.51
C PHE A 65 -6.83 -5.78 -19.58
N TYR A 66 -6.05 -5.66 -20.66
CA TYR A 66 -6.07 -6.64 -21.74
C TYR A 66 -4.88 -7.59 -21.70
N ALA A 67 -5.14 -8.84 -22.10
CA ALA A 67 -4.12 -9.88 -22.20
C ALA A 67 -2.97 -9.52 -23.16
N TRP A 68 -3.19 -8.67 -24.16
CA TRP A 68 -2.13 -8.26 -25.09
C TRP A 68 -1.12 -7.30 -24.44
N GLN A 69 -1.56 -6.42 -23.53
CA GLN A 69 -0.69 -5.51 -22.77
C GLN A 69 0.27 -6.30 -21.87
N HIS A 70 -0.24 -7.38 -21.25
CA HIS A 70 0.59 -8.31 -20.50
C HIS A 70 1.60 -9.07 -21.37
N ARG A 71 1.27 -9.38 -22.63
CA ARG A 71 2.21 -10.04 -23.54
C ARG A 71 3.30 -9.07 -23.97
N GLU A 72 2.94 -7.87 -24.35
CA GLU A 72 3.87 -6.82 -24.79
C GLU A 72 4.89 -6.49 -23.69
N THR A 73 4.43 -6.18 -22.48
CA THR A 73 5.31 -5.89 -21.32
C THR A 73 6.27 -7.04 -21.00
N LYS A 74 5.81 -8.30 -21.09
CA LYS A 74 6.68 -9.47 -20.91
C LYS A 74 7.70 -9.62 -22.03
N MET A 75 7.31 -9.36 -23.27
CA MET A 75 8.21 -9.42 -24.43
C MET A 75 9.28 -8.33 -24.36
N GLU A 76 8.92 -7.11 -23.99
CA GLU A 76 9.88 -6.02 -23.74
C GLU A 76 10.87 -6.38 -22.64
N HIS A 77 10.38 -6.95 -21.54
CA HIS A 77 11.24 -7.39 -20.44
C HIS A 77 12.20 -8.51 -20.87
N LEU A 78 11.73 -9.49 -21.64
CA LEU A 78 12.57 -10.55 -22.22
C LEU A 78 13.63 -9.99 -23.16
N ALA A 79 13.28 -9.00 -24.00
CA ALA A 79 14.23 -8.34 -24.90
C ALA A 79 15.32 -7.61 -24.12
N GLN A 80 14.96 -6.90 -23.06
CA GLN A 80 15.92 -6.23 -22.17
C GLN A 80 16.88 -7.22 -21.50
N LEU A 81 16.37 -8.37 -21.03
CA LEU A 81 17.19 -9.43 -20.44
C LEU A 81 18.17 -10.04 -21.45
N ARG A 82 17.72 -10.31 -22.68
CA ARG A 82 18.58 -10.80 -23.76
C ARG A 82 19.70 -9.82 -24.09
N LYS A 83 19.37 -8.54 -24.21
CA LYS A 83 20.36 -7.48 -24.47
C LYS A 83 21.43 -7.42 -23.38
N LYS A 84 21.02 -7.40 -22.11
CA LYS A 84 21.95 -7.41 -20.97
C LYS A 84 22.83 -8.65 -20.95
N PHE A 85 22.25 -9.81 -21.26
CA PHE A 85 22.99 -11.06 -21.32
C PHE A 85 24.06 -11.06 -22.42
N GLU A 86 23.76 -10.51 -23.61
CA GLU A 86 24.73 -10.35 -24.69
C GLU A 86 25.86 -9.39 -24.32
N GLU A 87 25.54 -8.25 -23.71
CA GLU A 87 26.52 -7.29 -23.20
C GLU A 87 27.45 -7.92 -22.15
N ASP A 88 26.88 -8.68 -21.21
CA ASP A 88 27.64 -9.38 -20.18
C ASP A 88 28.51 -10.48 -20.76
N LYS A 89 28.02 -11.22 -21.77
CA LYS A 89 28.81 -12.22 -22.49
C LYS A 89 30.04 -11.59 -23.15
N GLN A 90 29.87 -10.48 -23.85
CA GLN A 90 30.98 -9.74 -24.46
C GLN A 90 31.99 -9.27 -23.40
N ARG A 91 31.49 -8.74 -22.27
CA ARG A 91 32.35 -8.32 -21.15
C ARG A 91 33.16 -9.48 -20.58
N ILE A 92 32.54 -10.64 -20.39
CA ILE A 92 33.19 -11.85 -19.87
C ILE A 92 34.25 -12.37 -20.87
N GLU A 93 33.98 -12.34 -22.17
CA GLU A 93 34.94 -12.74 -23.19
C GLU A 93 36.20 -11.85 -23.17
N LEU A 94 36.02 -10.53 -23.06
CA LEU A 94 37.14 -9.59 -22.90
C LEU A 94 37.94 -9.88 -21.62
N MET A 95 37.26 -10.11 -20.49
CA MET A 95 37.92 -10.45 -19.23
C MET A 95 38.69 -11.77 -19.33
N ARG A 96 38.12 -12.79 -19.98
CA ARG A 96 38.78 -14.08 -20.20
C ARG A 96 40.02 -13.93 -21.08
N ALA A 97 39.95 -13.13 -22.14
CA ALA A 97 41.08 -12.85 -23.02
C ALA A 97 42.21 -12.08 -22.30
N GLN A 98 41.86 -11.14 -21.42
CA GLN A 98 42.83 -10.40 -20.60
C GLN A 98 43.40 -11.24 -19.45
N ARG A 99 42.71 -12.32 -19.06
CA ARG A 99 43.14 -13.18 -17.94
C ARG A 99 44.36 -13.99 -18.36
N ARG A 100 45.53 -13.61 -17.85
CA ARG A 100 46.73 -14.44 -17.90
C ARG A 100 46.62 -15.54 -16.86
N PHE A 101 46.32 -16.76 -17.32
CA PHE A 101 46.27 -17.95 -16.48
C PHE A 101 47.65 -18.20 -15.86
N ARG A 102 47.73 -18.18 -14.52
CA ARG A 102 48.93 -18.53 -13.74
C ARG A 102 48.61 -19.82 -12.98
N PRO A 103 49.08 -20.98 -13.47
CA PRO A 103 48.74 -22.29 -12.92
C PRO A 103 49.59 -22.72 -11.72
N TYR A 104 50.49 -21.88 -11.25
CA TYR A 104 51.35 -22.11 -10.08
C TYR A 104 51.29 -20.90 -9.15
#